data_AF-F2EKJ2-F1
#
_entry.id   AF-F2EKJ2-F1
#
_cell.length_a   1.000
_cell.length_b   1.000
_cell.length_c   1.000
_cell.angle_alpha   90.00
_cell.angle_beta   90.00
_cell.angle_gamma   90.00
#
_symmetry.space_group_name_H-M   'P 1'
#
loop_
_entity.id
_entity.type
_entity.pdbx_description
1 polymer ?
#
loop_
_entity_poly.entity_id
_entity_poly.type
_entity_poly.pdbx_seq_one_letter_code
_entity_poly.pdbx_strand_id
1 'polypeptide(L)'
;TKLKIFHQLLPVGANVKCLSDAGFFINVKDIAGVNHAAAFFNDVVRTHGSANNLPSSCTSKLPAGMCLFPQNEVKQIQTPLFILNAAYDSWQVRNILVPGASDPSWRSCKHDINQCSGKQLKTLQGFRDHFLEALEAQGDSSTRGLFINSCFAHCQSEIQEIWFAPGSPMLGNKRIATAVGDWFYGRSPFPEDGLPLPL
;
A
#
# COMPACT_ATOMS: atom_id res chain seq x y z
N THR A 1 -10.68 13.63 -1.74
CA THR A 1 -11.05 15.04 -1.47
C THR A 1 -9.85 15.92 -1.09
N LYS A 2 -8.93 15.49 -0.22
CA LYS A 2 -7.74 16.30 0.15
C LYS A 2 -6.67 16.46 -0.93
N LEU A 3 -6.39 15.45 -1.75
CA LEU A 3 -5.40 15.57 -2.85
C LEU A 3 -5.83 16.53 -3.96
N LYS A 4 -7.15 16.64 -4.21
CA LYS A 4 -7.70 17.66 -5.10
C LYS A 4 -7.50 19.06 -4.53
N ILE A 5 -7.67 19.22 -3.21
CA ILE A 5 -7.46 20.49 -2.51
C ILE A 5 -6.00 20.94 -2.69
N PHE A 6 -5.02 20.04 -2.57
CA PHE A 6 -3.62 20.45 -2.75
C PHE A 6 -3.32 21.01 -4.14
N HIS A 7 -3.83 20.37 -5.20
CA HIS A 7 -3.68 20.92 -6.57
C HIS A 7 -4.35 22.30 -6.71
N GLN A 8 -5.49 22.53 -6.06
CA GLN A 8 -6.19 23.82 -6.09
C GLN A 8 -5.41 24.95 -5.38
N LEU A 9 -4.39 24.63 -4.57
CA LEU A 9 -3.51 25.60 -3.92
C LEU A 9 -2.32 26.02 -4.80
N LEU A 10 -2.14 25.39 -5.97
CA LEU A 10 -1.00 25.62 -6.86
C LEU A 10 -1.43 26.36 -8.14
N PRO A 11 -0.48 27.01 -8.85
CA PRO A 11 -0.78 27.66 -10.14
C PRO A 11 -1.41 26.69 -11.14
N VAL A 12 -2.29 27.20 -12.02
CA VAL A 12 -3.04 26.38 -13.00
C VAL A 12 -2.15 25.51 -13.90
N GLY A 13 -0.92 25.95 -14.19
CA GLY A 13 0.05 25.19 -14.99
C GLY A 13 0.90 24.19 -14.21
N ALA A 14 0.71 24.03 -12.90
CA ALA A 14 1.50 23.11 -12.09
C ALA A 14 1.14 21.66 -12.39
N ASN A 15 2.15 20.84 -12.74
CA ASN A 15 1.99 19.40 -12.87
C ASN A 15 2.06 18.75 -11.48
N VAL A 16 0.92 18.35 -10.93
CA VAL A 16 0.83 17.70 -9.62
C VAL A 16 0.51 16.22 -9.79
N LYS A 17 1.38 15.40 -9.21
CA LYS A 17 1.22 13.94 -9.12
C LYS A 17 1.56 13.50 -7.70
N CYS A 18 1.04 12.36 -7.27
CA CYS A 18 1.23 11.84 -5.91
C CYS A 18 2.01 10.53 -5.94
N LEU A 19 3.01 10.39 -5.06
CA LEU A 19 3.66 9.12 -4.75
C LEU A 19 3.19 8.66 -3.38
N SER A 20 2.60 7.47 -3.32
CA SER A 20 2.28 6.77 -2.07
C SER A 20 3.27 5.65 -1.86
N ASP A 21 4.25 5.86 -0.98
CA ASP A 21 5.21 4.84 -0.57
C ASP A 21 4.72 4.13 0.70
N ALA A 22 4.61 2.80 0.63
CA ALA A 22 4.12 1.92 1.69
C ALA A 22 2.75 2.30 2.29
N GLY A 23 1.98 3.10 1.56
CA GLY A 23 0.72 3.67 2.03
C GLY A 23 -0.50 2.80 1.78
N PHE A 24 -0.44 1.80 0.89
CA PHE A 24 -1.59 0.96 0.54
C PHE A 24 -1.85 -0.15 1.58
N PHE A 25 -2.63 0.17 2.61
CA PHE A 25 -3.05 -0.79 3.63
C PHE A 25 -4.31 -1.55 3.24
N ILE A 26 -4.36 -2.86 3.56
CA ILE A 26 -5.56 -3.68 3.37
C ILE A 26 -6.23 -4.06 4.69
N ASN A 27 -7.56 -4.08 4.67
CA ASN A 27 -8.39 -4.55 5.76
C ASN A 27 -8.64 -6.06 5.63
N VAL A 28 -7.85 -6.86 6.33
CA VAL A 28 -7.94 -8.32 6.35
C VAL A 28 -8.09 -8.85 7.77
N LYS A 29 -8.54 -10.09 7.89
CA LYS A 29 -8.52 -10.80 9.18
C LYS A 29 -7.09 -11.16 9.56
N ASP A 30 -6.78 -11.05 10.84
CA ASP A 30 -5.53 -11.55 11.41
C ASP A 30 -5.49 -13.08 11.45
N ILE A 31 -4.39 -13.64 11.93
CA ILE A 31 -4.22 -15.11 12.06
C ILE A 31 -5.18 -15.76 13.08
N ALA A 32 -5.88 -14.99 13.91
CA ALA A 32 -6.93 -15.45 14.80
C ALA A 32 -8.34 -15.34 14.17
N GLY A 33 -8.43 -14.84 12.92
CA GLY A 33 -9.69 -14.66 12.20
C GLY A 33 -10.44 -13.37 12.57
N VAL A 34 -9.80 -12.45 13.28
CA VAL A 34 -10.40 -11.20 13.79
C VAL A 34 -9.99 -10.04 12.90
N ASN A 35 -10.92 -9.12 12.65
CA ASN A 35 -10.64 -7.91 11.87
C ASN A 35 -10.35 -6.72 12.80
N HIS A 36 -9.21 -6.76 13.50
CA HIS A 36 -8.88 -5.73 14.49
C HIS A 36 -8.43 -4.41 13.88
N ALA A 37 -7.85 -4.42 12.66
CA ALA A 37 -7.40 -3.20 12.00
C ALA A 37 -8.58 -2.25 11.71
N ALA A 38 -9.73 -2.79 11.28
CA ALA A 38 -10.97 -2.02 11.13
C ALA A 38 -11.41 -1.37 12.45
N ALA A 39 -11.37 -2.11 13.56
CA ALA A 39 -11.72 -1.59 14.87
C ALA A 39 -10.74 -0.49 15.32
N PHE A 40 -9.43 -0.71 15.14
CA PHE A 40 -8.39 0.25 15.44
C PHE A 40 -8.60 1.58 14.68
N PHE A 41 -8.83 1.53 13.36
CA PHE A 41 -9.04 2.75 12.59
C PHE A 41 -10.37 3.46 12.90
N ASN A 42 -11.41 2.72 13.29
CA ASN A 42 -12.63 3.35 13.83
C ASN A 42 -12.34 4.09 15.13
N ASP A 43 -11.53 3.52 16.02
CA ASP A 43 -11.10 4.17 17.25
C ASP A 43 -10.24 5.41 16.97
N VAL A 44 -9.33 5.36 15.99
CA VAL A 44 -8.57 6.54 15.51
C VAL A 44 -9.51 7.64 15.05
N VAL A 45 -10.51 7.32 14.23
CA VAL A 45 -11.48 8.31 13.75
C VAL A 45 -12.27 8.91 14.92
N ARG A 46 -12.72 8.08 15.87
CA ARG A 46 -13.47 8.54 17.06
C ARG A 46 -12.61 9.45 17.93
N THR A 47 -11.38 9.04 18.25
CA THR A 47 -10.46 9.77 19.12
C THR A 47 -10.09 11.13 18.55
N HIS A 48 -9.86 11.22 17.23
CA HIS A 48 -9.39 12.46 16.60
C HIS A 48 -10.51 13.30 15.94
N GLY A 49 -11.77 12.84 15.95
CA GLY A 49 -12.85 13.51 15.23
C GLY A 49 -12.61 13.58 13.71
N SER A 50 -11.83 12.64 13.15
CA SER A 50 -11.33 12.71 11.78
C SER A 50 -12.40 12.44 10.71
N ALA A 51 -13.61 12.03 11.09
CA ALA A 51 -14.71 11.75 10.16
C ALA A 51 -14.99 12.94 9.22
N ASN A 52 -14.92 14.17 9.74
CA ASN A 52 -15.14 15.41 8.97
C ASN A 52 -14.06 15.67 7.90
N ASN A 53 -12.93 14.97 7.98
CA ASN A 53 -11.79 15.10 7.08
C ASN A 53 -11.73 14.00 6.01
N LEU A 54 -12.63 13.02 6.08
CA LEU A 54 -12.68 11.89 5.17
C LEU A 54 -13.67 12.17 4.02
N PRO A 55 -13.49 11.55 2.84
CA PRO A 55 -14.39 11.78 1.73
C PRO A 55 -15.82 11.29 2.01
N SER A 56 -16.79 12.19 1.81
CA SER A 56 -18.23 11.89 1.97
C SER A 56 -18.70 10.75 1.07
N SER A 57 -18.06 10.59 -0.10
CA SER A 57 -18.32 9.48 -1.03
C SER A 57 -18.02 8.10 -0.44
N CYS A 58 -17.14 8.01 0.56
CA CYS A 58 -16.89 6.77 1.30
C CYS A 58 -17.68 6.71 2.61
N THR A 59 -17.66 7.79 3.42
CA THR A 59 -18.32 7.77 4.74
C THR A 59 -19.85 7.67 4.67
N SER A 60 -20.45 7.97 3.51
CA SER A 60 -21.87 7.71 3.26
C SER A 60 -22.21 6.23 3.03
N LYS A 61 -21.21 5.37 2.78
CA LYS A 61 -21.38 3.94 2.44
C LYS A 61 -20.74 3.01 3.45
N LEU A 62 -19.66 3.45 4.10
CA LEU A 62 -18.85 2.65 5.00
C LEU A 62 -18.64 3.38 6.33
N PRO A 63 -18.38 2.65 7.43
CA PRO A 63 -17.91 3.24 8.67
C PRO A 63 -16.69 4.12 8.42
N ALA A 64 -16.59 5.27 9.10
CA ALA A 64 -15.56 6.24 8.79
C ALA A 64 -14.13 5.70 8.93
N GLY A 65 -13.85 4.79 9.87
CA GLY A 65 -12.53 4.14 9.97
C GLY A 65 -12.17 3.30 8.74
N MET A 66 -13.16 2.74 8.02
CA MET A 66 -12.91 2.01 6.78
C MET A 66 -12.39 2.92 5.66
N CYS A 67 -12.73 4.21 5.69
CA CYS A 67 -12.26 5.20 4.73
C CYS A 67 -10.82 5.65 4.99
N LEU A 68 -10.14 5.11 6.01
CA LEU A 68 -8.68 5.22 6.17
C LEU A 68 -7.93 4.14 5.40
N PHE A 69 -8.60 3.06 4.97
CA PHE A 69 -7.98 2.05 4.12
C PHE A 69 -8.01 2.49 2.64
N PRO A 70 -6.85 2.58 1.97
CA PRO A 70 -6.78 3.01 0.58
C PRO A 70 -7.60 2.16 -0.39
N GLN A 71 -7.83 0.88 -0.10
CA GLN A 71 -8.69 0.01 -0.91
C GLN A 71 -10.11 0.57 -1.14
N ASN A 72 -10.59 1.46 -0.27
CA ASN A 72 -11.91 2.10 -0.34
C ASN A 72 -11.86 3.51 -0.96
N GLU A 73 -10.67 4.04 -1.20
CA GLU A 73 -10.43 5.46 -1.47
C GLU A 73 -9.66 5.71 -2.77
N VAL A 74 -8.81 4.77 -3.21
CA VAL A 74 -7.93 5.00 -4.36
C VAL A 74 -8.70 5.25 -5.65
N LYS A 75 -9.81 4.54 -5.89
CA LYS A 75 -10.64 4.72 -7.10
C LYS A 75 -11.17 6.14 -7.31
N GLN A 76 -11.36 6.91 -6.24
CA GLN A 76 -11.95 8.24 -6.29
C GLN A 76 -10.90 9.38 -6.33
N ILE A 77 -9.62 9.03 -6.25
CA ILE A 77 -8.52 9.99 -6.40
C ILE A 77 -8.42 10.39 -7.88
N GLN A 78 -8.54 11.68 -8.16
CA GLN A 78 -8.42 12.22 -9.52
C GLN A 78 -6.99 12.64 -9.88
N THR A 79 -6.22 13.06 -8.89
CA THR A 79 -4.80 13.39 -9.08
C THR A 79 -4.04 12.12 -9.46
N PRO A 80 -3.18 12.13 -10.50
CA PRO A 80 -2.37 10.96 -10.84
C PRO A 80 -1.62 10.43 -9.61
N LEU A 81 -1.71 9.12 -9.38
CA LEU A 81 -1.17 8.45 -8.21
C LEU A 81 -0.23 7.33 -8.61
N PHE A 82 0.97 7.30 -8.03
CA PHE A 82 1.88 6.17 -8.08
C PHE A 82 1.83 5.42 -6.76
N ILE A 83 1.56 4.12 -6.80
CA ILE A 83 1.57 3.26 -5.62
C ILE A 83 2.86 2.46 -5.63
N LEU A 84 3.72 2.75 -4.65
CA LEU A 84 4.92 2.01 -4.35
C LEU A 84 4.68 1.23 -3.07
N ASN A 85 4.58 -0.09 -3.17
CA ASN A 85 4.31 -0.92 -1.99
C ASN A 85 5.00 -2.28 -2.13
N ALA A 86 5.44 -2.84 -1.01
CA ALA A 86 5.81 -4.24 -0.93
C ALA A 86 4.53 -5.09 -0.79
N ALA A 87 4.43 -6.19 -1.54
CA ALA A 87 3.33 -7.15 -1.38
C ALA A 87 3.39 -7.88 -0.03
N TYR A 88 4.60 -7.99 0.54
CA TYR A 88 4.85 -8.46 1.90
C TYR A 88 5.26 -7.29 2.80
N ASP A 89 4.46 -6.21 2.82
CA ASP A 89 4.75 -5.05 3.66
C ASP A 89 4.94 -5.47 5.12
N SER A 90 6.16 -5.26 5.63
CA SER A 90 6.57 -5.77 6.93
C SER A 90 5.79 -5.13 8.08
N TRP A 91 5.31 -3.89 7.91
CA TRP A 91 4.47 -3.24 8.91
C TRP A 91 3.08 -3.85 8.93
N GLN A 92 2.46 -4.10 7.77
CA GLN A 92 1.17 -4.78 7.69
C GLN A 92 1.23 -6.18 8.28
N VAL A 93 2.28 -6.94 7.97
CA VAL A 93 2.46 -8.27 8.56
C VAL A 93 2.54 -8.20 10.09
N ARG A 94 3.32 -7.26 10.64
CA ARG A 94 3.54 -7.14 12.09
C ARG A 94 2.35 -6.56 12.88
N ASN A 95 1.49 -5.77 12.23
CA ASN A 95 0.46 -4.99 12.93
C ASN A 95 -0.97 -5.32 12.50
N ILE A 96 -1.17 -5.86 11.29
CA ILE A 96 -2.50 -6.22 10.76
C ILE A 96 -2.65 -7.75 10.66
N LEU A 97 -1.70 -8.47 10.06
CA LEU A 97 -1.85 -9.92 9.93
C LEU A 97 -1.53 -10.66 11.24
N VAL A 98 -0.46 -10.24 11.91
CA VAL A 98 0.10 -10.89 13.10
C VAL A 98 0.34 -9.86 14.23
N PRO A 99 -0.73 -9.27 14.79
CA PRO A 99 -0.61 -8.27 15.85
C PRO A 99 0.16 -8.79 17.08
N GLY A 100 0.57 -7.87 17.97
CA GLY A 100 1.43 -8.18 19.12
C GLY A 100 0.90 -9.26 20.07
N ALA A 101 -0.42 -9.37 20.22
CA ALA A 101 -1.09 -10.34 21.08
C ALA A 101 -1.35 -11.71 20.41
N SER A 102 -0.88 -11.92 19.17
CA SER A 102 -1.07 -13.16 18.43
C SER A 102 -0.20 -14.32 18.94
N ASP A 103 -0.43 -15.52 18.38
CA ASP A 103 0.30 -16.75 18.67
C ASP A 103 1.83 -16.53 18.78
N PRO A 104 2.45 -16.87 19.93
CA PRO A 104 3.90 -16.75 20.15
C PRO A 104 4.78 -17.41 19.09
N SER A 105 4.28 -18.43 18.38
CA SER A 105 4.99 -19.12 17.29
C SER A 105 5.41 -18.17 16.15
N TRP A 106 4.76 -17.01 16.03
CA TRP A 106 5.05 -16.02 15.01
C TRP A 106 6.09 -14.97 15.40
N ARG A 107 6.60 -14.98 16.64
CA ARG A 107 7.49 -13.93 17.16
C ARG A 107 8.72 -13.72 16.26
N SER A 108 9.39 -14.78 15.82
CA SER A 108 10.53 -14.67 14.90
C SER A 108 10.10 -14.35 13.48
N CYS A 109 9.19 -15.16 12.93
CA CYS A 109 8.73 -15.09 11.54
C CYS A 109 8.21 -13.70 11.12
N LYS A 110 7.45 -13.00 11.97
CA LYS A 110 6.93 -11.67 11.62
C LYS A 110 8.00 -10.57 11.57
N HIS A 111 9.18 -10.82 12.15
CA HIS A 111 10.30 -9.89 12.09
C HIS A 111 11.30 -10.28 11.00
N ASP A 112 11.48 -11.58 10.76
CA ASP A 112 12.37 -12.14 9.75
C ASP A 112 11.67 -13.31 9.06
N ILE A 113 11.31 -13.12 7.78
CA ILE A 113 10.57 -14.09 6.99
C ILE A 113 11.36 -15.39 6.77
N ASN A 114 12.70 -15.36 6.88
CA ASN A 114 13.54 -16.55 6.75
C ASN A 114 13.38 -17.52 7.93
N GLN A 115 12.81 -17.04 9.04
CA GLN A 115 12.53 -17.86 10.23
C GLN A 115 11.10 -18.41 10.23
N CYS A 116 10.33 -18.20 9.16
CA CYS A 116 9.00 -18.74 9.02
C CYS A 116 9.02 -20.24 8.70
N SER A 117 8.19 -21.00 9.39
CA SER A 117 7.84 -22.36 8.97
C SER A 117 7.07 -22.34 7.63
N GLY A 118 7.03 -23.47 6.93
CA GLY A 118 6.26 -23.59 5.69
C GLY A 118 4.77 -23.22 5.84
N LYS A 119 4.17 -23.47 7.01
CA LYS A 119 2.78 -23.04 7.29
C LYS A 119 2.66 -21.53 7.39
N GLN A 120 3.61 -20.87 8.05
CA GLN A 120 3.63 -19.41 8.18
C GLN A 120 3.88 -18.74 6.82
N LEU A 121 4.77 -19.29 6.00
CA LEU A 121 5.00 -18.82 4.63
C LEU A 121 3.72 -18.91 3.78
N LYS A 122 2.95 -20.00 3.88
CA LYS A 122 1.65 -20.11 3.19
C LYS A 122 0.66 -19.04 3.62
N THR A 123 0.62 -18.71 4.92
CA THR A 123 -0.22 -17.61 5.42
C THR A 123 0.25 -16.25 4.89
N LEU A 124 1.56 -16.00 4.81
CA LEU A 124 2.09 -14.78 4.20
C LEU A 124 1.77 -14.70 2.69
N GLN A 125 1.85 -15.81 1.97
CA GLN A 125 1.45 -15.89 0.56
C GLN A 125 -0.04 -15.55 0.39
N GLY A 126 -0.92 -16.10 1.22
CA GLY A 126 -2.34 -15.72 1.21
C GLY A 126 -2.58 -14.24 1.52
N PHE A 127 -1.78 -13.65 2.42
CA PHE A 127 -1.82 -12.21 2.66
C PHE A 127 -1.41 -11.39 1.42
N ARG A 128 -0.34 -11.80 0.73
CA ARG A 128 0.05 -11.21 -0.55
C ARG A 128 -1.08 -11.29 -1.57
N ASP A 129 -1.76 -12.43 -1.67
CA ASP A 129 -2.81 -12.63 -2.66
C ASP A 129 -3.99 -11.69 -2.38
N HIS A 130 -4.42 -11.55 -1.13
CA HIS A 130 -5.42 -10.54 -0.73
C HIS A 130 -4.98 -9.09 -1.01
N PHE A 131 -3.69 -8.79 -0.85
CA PHE A 131 -3.13 -7.48 -1.19
C PHE A 131 -3.22 -7.20 -2.69
N LEU A 132 -2.86 -8.17 -3.53
CA LEU A 132 -2.95 -8.05 -4.98
C LEU A 132 -4.40 -7.98 -5.46
N GLU A 133 -5.29 -8.80 -4.91
CA GLU A 133 -6.73 -8.72 -5.16
C GLU A 133 -7.29 -7.33 -4.84
N ALA A 134 -6.88 -6.73 -3.71
CA ALA A 134 -7.30 -5.38 -3.33
C ALA A 134 -6.77 -4.30 -4.29
N LEU A 135 -5.57 -4.48 -4.86
CA LEU A 135 -5.00 -3.60 -5.88
C LEU A 135 -5.69 -3.76 -7.22
N GLU A 136 -5.88 -5.00 -7.70
CA GLU A 136 -6.59 -5.32 -8.94
C GLU A 136 -8.03 -4.80 -8.89
N ALA A 137 -8.69 -4.93 -7.73
CA ALA A 137 -10.01 -4.39 -7.50
C ALA A 137 -10.06 -2.87 -7.72
N GLN A 138 -8.94 -2.12 -7.68
CA GLN A 138 -8.90 -0.68 -7.99
C GLN A 138 -9.10 -0.37 -9.48
N GLY A 139 -9.07 -1.39 -10.34
CA GLY A 139 -9.28 -1.29 -11.78
C GLY A 139 -8.16 -0.57 -12.53
N ASP A 140 -8.18 -0.68 -13.85
CA ASP A 140 -7.19 -0.03 -14.71
C ASP A 140 -7.34 1.50 -14.69
N SER A 141 -6.20 2.19 -14.78
CA SER A 141 -6.16 3.64 -14.85
C SER A 141 -4.94 4.08 -15.62
N SER A 142 -5.16 4.84 -16.70
CA SER A 142 -4.08 5.38 -17.56
C SER A 142 -3.19 6.42 -16.85
N THR A 143 -3.59 6.89 -15.67
CA THR A 143 -2.84 7.87 -14.89
C THR A 143 -2.20 7.28 -13.63
N ARG A 144 -2.51 6.01 -13.30
CA ARG A 144 -1.97 5.34 -12.11
C ARG A 144 -0.69 4.58 -12.46
N GLY A 145 0.35 4.83 -11.67
CA GLY A 145 1.58 4.04 -11.70
C GLY A 145 1.59 3.01 -10.56
N LEU A 146 2.22 1.86 -10.79
CA LEU A 146 2.35 0.80 -9.79
C LEU A 146 3.80 0.30 -9.80
N PHE A 147 4.38 0.11 -8.61
CA PHE A 147 5.61 -0.65 -8.40
C PHE A 147 5.41 -1.54 -7.18
N ILE A 148 5.02 -2.79 -7.44
CA ILE A 148 4.67 -3.77 -6.40
C ILE A 148 5.69 -4.90 -6.45
N ASN A 149 6.57 -4.96 -5.46
CA ASN A 149 7.61 -5.99 -5.38
C ASN A 149 7.33 -7.01 -4.26
N SER A 150 8.07 -8.12 -4.28
CA SER A 150 7.97 -9.20 -3.31
C SER A 150 8.94 -9.05 -2.13
N CYS A 151 9.51 -7.86 -1.89
CA CYS A 151 10.42 -7.64 -0.76
C CYS A 151 9.66 -7.66 0.57
N PHE A 152 10.31 -8.13 1.64
CA PHE A 152 9.81 -7.96 3.00
C PHE A 152 10.32 -6.62 3.58
N ALA A 153 9.66 -5.53 3.20
CA ALA A 153 10.11 -4.16 3.48
C ALA A 153 8.95 -3.26 3.93
N HIS A 154 9.26 -2.09 4.47
CA HIS A 154 8.30 -1.00 4.72
C HIS A 154 9.01 0.33 4.43
N CYS A 155 8.35 1.19 3.65
CA CYS A 155 8.94 2.32 2.92
C CYS A 155 10.12 1.92 2.01
N GLN A 156 10.22 2.54 0.83
CA GLN A 156 11.20 2.16 -0.19
C GLN A 156 11.79 3.34 -0.98
N SER A 157 11.30 4.55 -0.73
CA SER A 157 11.75 5.78 -1.38
C SER A 157 12.67 6.65 -0.52
N GLU A 158 12.78 6.35 0.79
CA GLU A 158 13.52 7.18 1.75
C GLU A 158 15.03 6.93 1.74
N ILE A 159 15.46 5.72 1.39
CA ILE A 159 16.84 5.24 1.52
C ILE A 159 17.40 4.91 0.13
N GLN A 160 18.57 5.45 -0.22
CA GLN A 160 19.14 5.30 -1.57
C GLN A 160 19.45 3.86 -1.94
N GLU A 161 19.86 3.05 -0.97
CA GLU A 161 20.16 1.62 -1.11
C GLU A 161 18.95 0.83 -1.64
N ILE A 162 17.74 1.27 -1.29
CA ILE A 162 16.47 0.67 -1.75
C ILE A 162 15.92 1.42 -2.97
N TRP A 163 16.08 2.74 -3.02
CA TRP A 163 15.49 3.57 -4.04
C TRP A 163 16.17 3.45 -5.40
N PHE A 164 17.52 3.49 -5.46
CA PHE A 164 18.25 3.60 -6.73
C PHE A 164 19.67 3.00 -6.78
N ALA A 165 20.28 2.63 -5.65
CA ALA A 165 21.66 2.12 -5.63
C ALA A 165 21.84 0.83 -6.45
N PRO A 166 23.09 0.48 -6.86
CA PRO A 166 23.38 -0.86 -7.36
C PRO A 166 22.94 -1.93 -6.35
N GLY A 167 22.11 -2.88 -6.80
CA GLY A 167 21.54 -3.92 -5.94
C GLY A 167 20.17 -3.58 -5.34
N SER A 168 19.64 -2.38 -5.55
CA SER A 168 18.27 -2.03 -5.16
C SER A 168 17.22 -2.96 -5.82
N PRO A 169 16.02 -3.12 -5.24
CA PRO A 169 14.94 -3.87 -5.85
C PRO A 169 14.61 -3.40 -7.26
N MET A 170 14.28 -4.37 -8.12
CA MET A 170 13.92 -4.14 -9.51
C MET A 170 12.67 -4.94 -9.87
N LEU A 171 11.83 -4.36 -10.72
CA LEU A 171 10.78 -5.06 -11.44
C LEU A 171 11.14 -5.03 -12.92
N GLY A 172 11.27 -6.20 -13.53
CA GLY A 172 11.92 -6.33 -14.83
C GLY A 172 13.32 -5.73 -14.80
N ASN A 173 13.56 -4.70 -15.63
CA ASN A 173 14.83 -3.98 -15.71
C ASN A 173 14.79 -2.58 -15.07
N LYS A 174 13.72 -2.23 -14.33
CA LYS A 174 13.57 -0.90 -13.72
C LYS A 174 13.74 -0.92 -12.21
N ARG A 175 14.60 -0.03 -11.70
CA ARG A 175 14.66 0.34 -10.28
C ARG A 175 13.47 1.23 -9.92
N ILE A 176 13.19 1.35 -8.62
CA ILE A 176 12.07 2.15 -8.11
C ILE A 176 12.15 3.60 -8.61
N ALA A 177 13.31 4.25 -8.44
CA ALA A 177 13.49 5.64 -8.86
C ALA A 177 13.26 5.85 -10.37
N THR A 178 13.70 4.90 -11.20
CA THR A 178 13.50 4.96 -12.65
C THR A 178 12.03 4.83 -13.00
N ALA A 179 11.32 3.86 -12.40
CA ALA A 179 9.90 3.66 -12.64
C ALA A 179 9.06 4.87 -12.22
N VAL A 180 9.32 5.43 -11.03
CA VAL A 180 8.63 6.63 -10.56
C VAL A 180 8.95 7.84 -11.44
N GLY A 181 10.21 8.03 -11.81
CA GLY A 181 10.63 9.12 -12.69
C GLY A 181 9.99 9.04 -14.07
N ASP A 182 9.97 7.86 -14.68
CA ASP A 182 9.36 7.64 -16.00
C ASP A 182 7.85 7.90 -15.97
N TRP A 183 7.16 7.41 -14.93
CA TRP A 183 5.74 7.72 -14.73
C TRP A 183 5.50 9.23 -14.52
N PHE A 184 6.34 9.89 -13.71
CA PHE A 184 6.18 11.29 -13.38
C PHE A 184 6.31 12.17 -14.64
N TYR A 185 7.31 11.89 -15.49
CA TYR A 185 7.56 12.63 -16.72
C TYR A 185 6.83 12.08 -17.97
N GLY A 186 6.07 10.99 -17.85
CA GLY A 186 5.34 10.40 -18.98
C GLY A 186 6.25 9.76 -20.04
N ARG A 187 7.40 9.21 -19.63
CA ARG A 187 8.41 8.61 -20.52
C ARG A 187 8.10 7.16 -20.90
N SER A 188 7.14 6.52 -20.24
CA SER A 188 6.70 5.15 -20.55
C SER A 188 5.20 4.98 -20.28
N PRO A 189 4.48 4.16 -21.07
CA PRO A 189 3.10 3.81 -20.77
C PRO A 189 3.02 2.99 -19.47
N PHE A 190 2.00 3.26 -18.65
CA PHE A 190 1.70 2.50 -17.44
C PHE A 190 0.29 1.88 -17.54
N PRO A 191 0.08 0.65 -17.02
CA PRO A 191 1.05 -0.20 -16.34
C PRO A 191 2.03 -0.88 -17.31
N GLU A 192 3.32 -0.80 -17.02
CA GLU A 192 4.36 -1.59 -17.68
C GLU A 192 4.51 -2.87 -16.82
N ASP A 193 4.08 -4.01 -17.36
CA ASP A 193 4.13 -5.37 -16.79
C ASP A 193 4.90 -5.53 -15.47
N GLY A 194 4.20 -5.38 -14.35
CA GLY A 194 4.84 -5.26 -13.03
C GLY A 194 3.97 -5.75 -11.88
N LEU A 195 3.20 -6.82 -12.09
CA LEU A 195 2.71 -7.61 -10.96
C LEU A 195 3.89 -8.47 -10.43
N PRO A 196 4.06 -8.59 -9.11
CA PRO A 196 5.21 -9.27 -8.53
C PRO A 196 5.27 -10.74 -8.97
N LEU A 197 6.45 -11.17 -9.43
CA LEU A 197 6.77 -12.59 -9.59
C LEU A 197 6.63 -13.32 -8.23
N PRO A 198 6.22 -14.60 -8.22
CA PRO A 198 6.14 -15.39 -7.00
C PRO A 198 7.51 -15.51 -6.32
N LEU A 199 7.49 -15.67 -4.99
CA LEU A 199 8.66 -16.02 -4.17
C LEU A 199 9.25 -17.36 -4.60
#